data_AF-A0A939YT60-F1
#
_entry.id   AF-A0A939YT60-F1
#
_cell.length_a   1.000
_cell.length_b   1.000
_cell.length_c   1.000
_cell.angle_alpha   90.00
_cell.angle_beta   90.00
_cell.angle_gamma   90.00
#
_symmetry.space_group_name_H-M   'P 1'
#
loop_
_entity.id
_entity.type
_entity.pdbx_description
1 polymer ?
#
loop_
_entity_poly.entity_id
_entity_poly.type
_entity_poly.pdbx_seq_one_letter_code
_entity_poly.pdbx_strand_id
1 'polypeptide(L)'
;MKKLTVILFTCLAVLCTAASCGSRNSAVPEGGSPAASAGTVRDLPEEIMPLLEKYYTCNIMYDLEGINRCYYTADVNELREKAGDFEGLNNMFSPPKEGEVKPKDLKIRITKTEKLGPTVIDSAQSSYTSMDERYGAVQHTISEGYRIELTYYDRNIDSDCDETVGVALINGSEWVVLPVGDEILDLTEPASME
;
A
#
# COMPACT_ATOMS: atom_id res chain seq x y z
N MET A 1 18.66 -21.58 -4.01
CA MET A 1 17.70 -20.99 -4.96
C MET A 1 16.52 -20.26 -4.28
N LYS A 2 16.68 -19.71 -3.06
CA LYS A 2 15.60 -19.01 -2.32
C LYS A 2 15.67 -17.47 -2.40
N LYS A 3 16.87 -16.92 -2.67
CA LYS A 3 17.11 -15.46 -2.74
C LYS A 3 16.51 -14.80 -3.99
N LEU A 4 16.33 -15.55 -5.07
CA LEU A 4 15.77 -15.04 -6.34
C LEU A 4 14.27 -14.72 -6.24
N THR A 5 13.52 -15.48 -5.44
CA THR A 5 12.07 -15.27 -5.28
C THR A 5 11.74 -14.03 -4.45
N VAL A 6 12.59 -13.69 -3.45
CA VAL A 6 12.46 -12.46 -2.65
C VAL A 6 12.63 -11.24 -3.54
N ILE A 7 13.69 -11.23 -4.35
CA ILE A 7 13.99 -10.13 -5.25
C ILE A 7 12.86 -9.95 -6.27
N LEU A 8 12.28 -11.04 -6.78
CA LEU A 8 11.19 -10.95 -7.75
C LEU A 8 9.90 -10.35 -7.16
N PHE A 9 9.51 -10.75 -5.95
CA PHE A 9 8.31 -10.22 -5.28
C PHE A 9 8.50 -8.76 -4.85
N THR A 10 9.68 -8.41 -4.32
CA THR A 10 10.00 -7.04 -3.94
C THR A 10 10.12 -6.12 -5.16
N CYS A 11 10.71 -6.58 -6.27
CA CYS A 11 10.73 -5.82 -7.52
C CYS A 11 9.32 -5.66 -8.11
N LEU A 12 8.44 -6.66 -8.03
CA LEU A 12 7.08 -6.54 -8.56
C LEU A 12 6.27 -5.49 -7.77
N ALA A 13 6.37 -5.49 -6.43
CA ALA A 13 5.70 -4.50 -5.58
C ALA A 13 6.25 -3.07 -5.79
N VAL A 14 7.57 -2.92 -5.99
CA VAL A 14 8.22 -1.60 -6.20
C VAL A 14 8.06 -1.09 -7.64
N LEU A 15 7.93 -1.96 -8.64
CA LEU A 15 7.70 -1.54 -10.03
C LEU A 15 6.27 -1.06 -10.28
N CYS A 16 5.30 -1.48 -9.46
CA CYS A 16 3.92 -0.99 -9.56
C CYS A 16 3.77 0.47 -9.13
N THR A 17 4.54 0.96 -8.15
CA THR A 17 4.45 2.37 -7.69
C THR A 17 5.11 3.35 -8.68
N ALA A 18 6.20 2.96 -9.33
CA ALA A 18 6.91 3.84 -10.27
C ALA A 18 6.16 4.06 -11.61
N ALA A 19 5.21 3.20 -11.97
CA ALA A 19 4.48 3.29 -13.24
C ALA A 19 3.19 4.13 -13.17
N SER A 20 2.71 4.48 -11.97
CA SER A 20 1.42 5.18 -11.79
C SER A 20 1.52 6.72 -11.89
N CYS A 21 2.71 7.29 -12.08
CA CYS A 21 2.89 8.70 -12.43
C CYS A 21 2.62 8.95 -13.94
N GLY A 22 1.55 8.39 -14.48
CA GLY A 22 1.09 8.62 -15.84
C GLY A 22 0.16 9.82 -15.90
N SER A 23 0.71 11.00 -16.25
CA SER A 23 -0.02 12.23 -16.59
C SER A 23 -1.33 11.96 -17.34
N ARG A 24 -2.46 11.96 -16.63
CA ARG A 24 -3.81 12.00 -17.24
C ARG A 24 -4.07 13.41 -17.74
N ASN A 25 -3.53 13.74 -18.92
CA ASN A 25 -4.09 14.81 -19.74
C ASN A 25 -5.45 14.33 -20.24
N SER A 26 -6.53 14.75 -19.58
CA SER A 26 -7.88 14.63 -20.12
C SER A 26 -8.51 16.01 -20.19
N ALA A 27 -8.65 16.46 -21.44
CA ALA A 27 -9.41 17.63 -21.81
C ALA A 27 -10.84 17.53 -21.25
N VAL A 28 -11.32 18.65 -20.72
CA VAL A 28 -12.69 18.87 -20.26
C VAL A 28 -13.64 18.80 -21.46
N PRO A 29 -14.71 17.98 -21.43
CA PRO A 29 -15.92 18.27 -22.17
C PRO A 29 -16.96 18.85 -21.21
N GLU A 30 -17.37 20.07 -21.50
CA GLU A 30 -18.56 20.68 -20.88
C GLU A 30 -19.82 19.88 -21.22
N GLY A 31 -20.67 19.66 -20.22
CA GLY A 31 -22.10 19.42 -20.40
C GLY A 31 -22.60 18.03 -20.03
N GLY A 32 -23.29 17.94 -18.88
CA GLY A 32 -24.18 16.81 -18.57
C GLY A 32 -24.29 16.45 -17.08
N SER A 33 -25.34 16.97 -16.45
CA SER A 33 -25.80 16.76 -15.06
C SER A 33 -25.99 15.27 -14.62
N PRO A 34 -26.36 14.96 -13.35
CA PRO A 34 -25.45 14.66 -12.24
C PRO A 34 -25.73 13.26 -11.64
N ALA A 35 -24.74 12.37 -11.57
CA ALA A 35 -24.86 11.15 -10.73
C ALA A 35 -23.51 10.42 -10.60
N ALA A 36 -22.75 10.74 -9.55
CA ALA A 36 -21.95 9.78 -8.82
C ALA A 36 -21.63 10.40 -7.46
N SER A 37 -22.05 9.73 -6.41
CA SER A 37 -21.86 10.13 -5.01
C SER A 37 -20.42 10.60 -4.76
N ALA A 38 -20.26 11.85 -4.33
CA ALA A 38 -19.09 12.27 -3.58
C ALA A 38 -19.02 11.35 -2.35
N GLY A 39 -18.16 10.33 -2.43
CA GLY A 39 -17.99 9.35 -1.36
C GLY A 39 -17.51 10.09 -0.12
N THR A 40 -18.34 10.09 0.92
CA THR A 40 -17.97 10.65 2.22
C THR A 40 -16.70 9.96 2.68
N VAL A 41 -15.66 10.73 3.03
CA VAL A 41 -14.54 10.23 3.84
C VAL A 41 -15.18 9.66 5.10
N ARG A 42 -15.24 8.33 5.21
CA ARG A 42 -15.70 7.68 6.44
C ARG A 42 -14.60 7.83 7.49
N ASP A 43 -14.99 7.77 8.75
CA ASP A 43 -14.03 7.67 9.86
C ASP A 43 -13.20 6.40 9.66
N LEU A 44 -11.99 6.56 9.16
CA LEU A 44 -10.99 5.50 9.18
C LEU A 44 -10.59 5.26 10.64
N PRO A 45 -10.27 4.01 11.01
CA PRO A 45 -9.54 3.72 12.24
C PRO A 45 -8.33 4.65 12.43
N GLU A 46 -8.15 5.17 13.65
CA GLU A 46 -7.13 6.17 13.97
C GLU A 46 -5.70 5.67 13.69
N GLU A 47 -5.51 4.34 13.67
CA GLU A 47 -4.25 3.66 13.42
C GLU A 47 -3.81 3.67 11.95
N ILE A 48 -4.74 3.89 11.01
CA ILE A 48 -4.43 3.84 9.57
C ILE A 48 -3.59 5.06 9.13
N MET A 49 -3.88 6.26 9.65
CA MET A 49 -3.14 7.46 9.24
C MET A 49 -1.64 7.38 9.58
N PRO A 50 -1.22 6.99 10.80
CA PRO A 50 0.19 6.75 11.11
C PRO A 50 0.85 5.70 10.22
N LEU A 51 0.13 4.64 9.84
CA LEU A 51 0.62 3.63 8.92
C LEU A 51 0.90 4.21 7.52
N LEU A 52 -0.04 4.98 6.97
CA LEU A 52 0.12 5.63 5.67
C LEU A 52 1.26 6.65 5.69
N GLU A 53 1.35 7.48 6.73
CA GLU A 53 2.45 8.43 6.90
C GLU A 53 3.80 7.73 6.90
N LYS A 54 3.92 6.61 7.63
CA LYS A 54 5.13 5.78 7.63
C LYS A 54 5.42 5.22 6.23
N TYR A 55 4.43 4.61 5.58
CA TYR A 55 4.59 4.01 4.25
C TYR A 55 5.06 5.03 3.21
N TYR A 56 4.40 6.18 3.11
CA TYR A 56 4.76 7.20 2.12
C TYR A 56 6.05 7.94 2.47
N THR A 57 6.37 8.10 3.76
CA THR A 57 7.71 8.58 4.16
C THR A 57 8.79 7.64 3.64
N CYS A 58 8.61 6.32 3.80
CA CYS A 58 9.59 5.34 3.33
C CYS A 58 9.71 5.35 1.80
N ASN A 59 8.59 5.50 1.07
CA ASN A 59 8.60 5.67 -0.40
C ASN A 59 9.42 6.89 -0.84
N ILE A 60 9.17 8.06 -0.24
CA ILE A 60 9.90 9.30 -0.57
C ILE A 60 11.40 9.15 -0.29
N MET A 61 11.75 8.44 0.78
CA MET A 61 13.14 8.20 1.19
C MET A 61 13.83 7.07 0.41
N TYR A 62 13.12 6.35 -0.48
CA TYR A 62 13.57 5.08 -1.07
C TYR A 62 14.04 4.05 -0.01
N ASP A 63 13.43 4.07 1.17
CA ASP A 63 13.69 3.09 2.23
C ASP A 63 12.86 1.82 1.98
N LEU A 64 13.38 0.95 1.11
CA LEU A 64 12.71 -0.29 0.75
C LEU A 64 12.46 -1.19 1.95
N GLU A 65 13.37 -1.22 2.92
CA GLU A 65 13.16 -1.96 4.15
C GLU A 65 11.93 -1.41 4.90
N GLY A 66 11.85 -0.09 5.09
CA GLY A 66 10.71 0.57 5.71
C GLY A 66 9.39 0.31 5.00
N ILE A 67 9.37 0.42 3.66
CA ILE A 67 8.22 0.08 2.81
C ILE A 67 7.81 -1.38 3.05
N ASN A 68 8.78 -2.30 2.99
CA ASN A 68 8.52 -3.73 3.16
C ASN A 68 7.95 -4.03 4.55
N ARG A 69 8.37 -3.32 5.59
CA ARG A 69 7.85 -3.52 6.95
C ARG A 69 6.40 -3.05 7.11
N CYS A 70 5.89 -2.21 6.23
CA CYS A 70 4.48 -1.80 6.23
C CYS A 70 3.54 -2.85 5.62
N TYR A 71 4.04 -3.82 4.84
CA TYR A 71 3.23 -4.86 4.22
C TYR A 71 2.97 -6.07 5.11
N TYR A 72 3.63 -6.16 6.27
CA TYR A 72 3.60 -7.36 7.10
C TYR A 72 3.45 -7.00 8.57
N THR A 73 2.87 -7.93 9.31
CA THR A 73 2.73 -7.86 10.77
C THR A 73 4.10 -7.87 11.45
N ALA A 74 4.13 -7.42 12.71
CA ALA A 74 5.36 -7.30 13.49
C ALA A 74 6.10 -8.65 13.64
N ASP A 75 5.38 -9.75 13.85
CA ASP A 75 5.93 -11.09 14.01
C ASP A 75 6.54 -11.64 12.71
N VAL A 76 5.88 -11.44 11.57
CA VAL A 76 6.43 -11.79 10.25
C VAL A 76 7.67 -10.95 9.96
N ASN A 77 7.65 -9.65 10.28
CA ASN A 77 8.83 -8.80 10.14
C ASN A 77 10.01 -9.30 10.99
N GLU A 78 9.79 -9.73 12.23
CA GLU A 78 10.83 -10.33 13.08
C GLU A 78 11.41 -11.62 12.45
N LEU A 79 10.56 -12.47 11.87
CA LEU A 79 10.98 -13.69 11.20
C LEU A 79 11.79 -13.40 9.92
N ARG A 80 11.37 -12.40 9.14
CA ARG A 80 12.08 -11.93 7.93
C ARG A 80 13.45 -11.35 8.27
N GLU A 81 13.53 -10.60 9.36
CA GLU A 81 14.80 -10.05 9.85
C GLU A 81 15.77 -11.17 10.24
N LYS A 82 15.31 -12.16 11.01
CA LYS A 82 16.11 -13.35 11.35
C LYS A 82 16.53 -14.16 10.12
N ALA A 83 15.71 -14.17 9.06
CA ALA A 83 16.01 -14.83 7.80
C ALA A 83 16.97 -14.03 6.89
N GLY A 84 17.29 -12.79 7.24
CA GLY A 84 18.12 -11.89 6.43
C GLY A 84 17.42 -11.37 5.17
N ASP A 85 16.08 -11.37 5.13
CA ASP A 85 15.33 -10.96 3.93
C ASP A 85 15.38 -9.45 3.66
N PHE A 86 15.79 -8.66 4.65
CA PHE A 86 16.02 -7.22 4.49
C PHE A 86 17.44 -6.88 4.03
N GLU A 87 18.37 -7.84 4.04
CA GLU A 87 19.78 -7.59 3.69
C GLU A 87 19.91 -7.11 2.25
N GLY A 88 20.42 -5.89 2.09
CA GLY A 88 20.71 -5.31 0.79
C GLY A 88 19.50 -4.74 0.05
N LEU A 89 18.30 -4.73 0.63
CA LEU A 89 17.13 -4.09 0.01
C LEU A 89 17.41 -2.60 -0.28
N ASN A 90 17.91 -1.87 0.72
CA ASN A 90 18.23 -0.45 0.56
C ASN A 90 19.45 -0.19 -0.34
N ASN A 91 20.21 -1.23 -0.71
CA ASN A 91 21.31 -1.12 -1.67
C ASN A 91 20.84 -1.32 -3.13
N MET A 92 19.57 -1.69 -3.36
CA MET A 92 19.02 -1.90 -4.71
C MET A 92 18.75 -0.58 -5.44
N PHE A 93 18.53 0.51 -4.69
CA PHE A 93 18.40 1.86 -5.22
C PHE A 93 19.46 2.74 -4.56
N SER A 94 19.87 3.82 -5.23
CA SER A 94 20.76 4.80 -4.60
C SER A 94 19.92 5.58 -3.58
N PRO A 95 20.16 5.43 -2.27
CA PRO A 95 19.44 6.23 -1.29
C PRO A 95 19.71 7.72 -1.56
N PRO A 96 18.74 8.60 -1.25
CA PRO A 96 18.97 10.03 -1.35
C PRO A 96 20.18 10.43 -0.49
N LYS A 97 20.97 11.42 -0.92
CA LYS A 97 22.15 11.81 -0.14
C LYS A 97 21.72 12.40 1.20
N GLU A 98 22.57 12.24 2.21
CA GLU A 98 22.34 12.77 3.55
C GLU A 98 22.03 14.28 3.48
N GLY A 99 20.85 14.67 3.99
CA GLY A 99 20.36 16.05 3.97
C GLY A 99 19.51 16.45 2.74
N GLU A 100 19.45 15.62 1.69
CA GLU A 100 18.57 15.86 0.53
C GLU A 100 17.10 15.61 0.90
N VAL A 101 16.82 14.66 1.79
CA VAL A 101 15.45 14.32 2.16
C VAL A 101 15.22 14.57 3.65
N LYS A 102 14.30 15.48 3.93
CA LYS A 102 13.79 15.78 5.27
C LYS A 102 12.30 15.43 5.28
N PRO A 103 11.82 14.54 6.17
CA PRO A 103 10.42 14.09 6.24
C PRO A 103 9.37 15.17 6.56
N LYS A 104 9.75 16.45 6.66
CA LYS A 104 8.91 17.49 7.27
C LYS A 104 7.73 17.96 6.41
N ASP A 105 7.62 17.51 5.16
CA ASP A 105 6.67 18.04 4.20
C ASP A 105 5.69 17.00 3.63
N LEU A 106 5.64 15.76 4.17
CA LEU A 106 4.64 14.79 3.73
C LEU A 106 3.24 15.30 4.11
N LYS A 107 2.44 15.63 3.10
CA LYS A 107 1.04 15.99 3.25
C LYS A 107 0.21 14.93 2.56
N ILE A 108 -0.40 14.03 3.34
CA ILE A 108 -1.38 13.07 2.83
C ILE A 108 -2.76 13.69 2.98
N ARG A 109 -3.52 13.70 1.89
CA ARG A 109 -4.93 14.08 1.87
C ARG A 109 -5.74 12.92 1.32
N ILE A 110 -6.54 12.29 2.17
CA ILE A 110 -7.49 11.27 1.74
C ILE A 110 -8.62 11.94 0.96
N THR A 111 -8.90 11.42 -0.23
CA THR A 111 -9.98 11.91 -1.11
C THR A 111 -11.18 10.98 -1.07
N LYS A 112 -10.97 9.67 -0.85
CA LYS A 112 -12.03 8.67 -0.80
C LYS A 112 -11.62 7.46 0.03
N THR A 113 -12.59 6.84 0.69
CA THR A 113 -12.41 5.60 1.46
C THR A 113 -13.56 4.65 1.18
N GLU A 114 -13.25 3.39 0.90
CA GLU A 114 -14.24 2.34 0.67
C GLU A 114 -13.83 1.09 1.44
N LYS A 115 -14.78 0.41 2.09
CA LYS A 115 -14.48 -0.90 2.68
C LYS A 115 -14.21 -1.90 1.57
N LEU A 116 -13.20 -2.75 1.76
CA LEU A 116 -12.90 -3.82 0.83
C LEU A 116 -14.02 -4.87 0.84
N GLY A 117 -14.39 -5.34 -0.34
CA GLY A 117 -15.31 -6.46 -0.52
C GLY A 117 -14.64 -7.81 -0.23
N PRO A 118 -15.45 -8.88 -0.04
CA PRO A 118 -14.94 -10.22 0.29
C PRO A 118 -13.93 -10.75 -0.74
N THR A 119 -14.16 -10.52 -2.03
CA THR A 119 -13.25 -10.94 -3.11
C THR A 119 -11.83 -10.36 -2.95
N VAL A 120 -11.73 -9.08 -2.58
CA VAL A 120 -10.44 -8.43 -2.36
C VAL A 120 -9.77 -8.98 -1.11
N ILE A 121 -10.57 -9.18 -0.05
CA ILE A 121 -10.11 -9.77 1.22
C ILE A 121 -9.58 -11.19 0.99
N ASP A 122 -10.27 -12.03 0.24
CA ASP A 122 -9.85 -13.42 -0.06
C ASP A 122 -8.57 -13.47 -0.92
N SER A 123 -8.45 -12.55 -1.88
CA SER A 123 -7.25 -12.39 -2.71
C SER A 123 -6.04 -11.97 -1.85
N ALA A 124 -6.23 -10.95 -1.00
CA ALA A 124 -5.22 -10.52 -0.05
C ALA A 124 -4.85 -11.66 0.92
N GLN A 125 -5.84 -12.37 1.45
CA GLN A 125 -5.66 -13.50 2.36
C GLN A 125 -4.78 -14.60 1.74
N SER A 126 -4.93 -14.89 0.46
CA SER A 126 -4.10 -15.85 -0.27
C SER A 126 -2.61 -15.46 -0.30
N SER A 127 -2.33 -14.16 -0.36
CA SER A 127 -0.97 -13.62 -0.26
C SER A 127 -0.37 -13.85 1.13
N TYR A 128 -1.16 -13.64 2.20
CA TYR A 128 -0.74 -13.92 3.58
C TYR A 128 -0.53 -15.40 3.85
N THR A 129 -1.42 -16.27 3.38
CA THR A 129 -1.25 -17.74 3.50
C THR A 129 0.08 -18.20 2.91
N SER A 130 0.47 -17.66 1.74
CA SER A 130 1.76 -18.00 1.11
C SER A 130 2.97 -17.58 1.95
N MET A 131 2.83 -16.53 2.77
CA MET A 131 3.88 -16.04 3.66
C MET A 131 3.95 -16.84 4.96
N ASP A 132 2.80 -17.21 5.50
CA ASP A 132 2.67 -18.12 6.63
C ASP A 132 3.38 -19.44 6.33
N GLU A 133 3.14 -20.01 5.16
CA GLU A 133 3.86 -21.22 4.72
C GLU A 133 5.38 -21.02 4.66
N ARG A 134 5.85 -19.81 4.36
CA ARG A 134 7.28 -19.49 4.20
C ARG A 134 8.00 -19.24 5.52
N TYR A 135 7.41 -18.48 6.43
CA TYR A 135 8.08 -18.03 7.66
C TYR A 135 7.70 -18.85 8.90
N GLY A 136 6.76 -19.78 8.77
CA GLY A 136 6.28 -20.66 9.83
C GLY A 136 4.78 -20.47 10.04
N ALA A 137 4.13 -21.48 10.65
CA ALA A 137 2.67 -21.57 10.80
C ALA A 137 2.04 -20.53 11.75
N VAL A 138 2.40 -19.26 11.60
CA VAL A 138 1.53 -18.14 11.97
C VAL A 138 0.33 -18.24 11.06
N GLN A 139 -0.88 -18.09 11.60
CA GLN A 139 -2.09 -18.09 10.78
C GLN A 139 -2.62 -16.67 10.80
N HIS A 140 -2.40 -15.93 9.73
CA HIS A 140 -2.98 -14.60 9.59
C HIS A 140 -4.40 -14.70 9.06
N THR A 141 -5.27 -13.87 9.60
CA THR A 141 -6.65 -13.70 9.14
C THR A 141 -6.92 -12.24 8.90
N ILE A 142 -7.48 -11.91 7.76
CA ILE A 142 -7.92 -10.55 7.46
C ILE A 142 -9.37 -10.42 7.91
N SER A 143 -9.62 -9.56 8.91
CA SER A 143 -10.97 -9.34 9.42
C SER A 143 -11.68 -8.14 8.78
N GLU A 144 -10.90 -7.17 8.31
CA GLU A 144 -11.40 -5.93 7.73
C GLU A 144 -10.35 -5.31 6.80
N GLY A 145 -10.77 -4.48 5.85
CA GLY A 145 -9.86 -3.69 5.04
C GLY A 145 -10.53 -2.51 4.37
N TYR A 146 -9.71 -1.56 3.93
CA TYR A 146 -10.13 -0.36 3.24
C TYR A 146 -9.31 -0.13 1.97
N ARG A 147 -9.98 0.28 0.90
CA ARG A 147 -9.40 0.95 -0.26
C ARG A 147 -9.42 2.45 0.02
N ILE A 148 -8.27 3.09 -0.12
CA ILE A 148 -8.08 4.50 0.19
C ILE A 148 -7.53 5.17 -1.07
N GLU A 149 -8.28 6.12 -1.61
CA GLU A 149 -7.75 7.06 -2.60
C GLU A 149 -7.21 8.27 -1.84
N LEU A 150 -5.99 8.66 -2.17
CA LEU A 150 -5.32 9.77 -1.52
C LEU A 150 -4.48 10.55 -2.52
N THR A 151 -4.25 11.81 -2.18
CA THR A 151 -3.20 12.62 -2.78
C THR A 151 -2.08 12.75 -1.74
N TYR A 152 -0.84 12.55 -2.14
CA TYR A 152 0.32 12.94 -1.34
C TYR A 152 1.25 13.81 -2.16
N TYR A 153 1.90 14.77 -1.51
CA TYR A 153 2.95 15.54 -2.15
C TYR A 153 4.23 14.70 -2.25
N ASP A 154 4.64 14.37 -3.49
CA ASP A 154 5.95 13.78 -3.76
C ASP A 154 6.93 14.88 -4.13
N ARG A 155 7.81 15.16 -3.17
CA ARG A 155 8.89 16.13 -3.32
C ARG A 155 9.95 15.75 -4.36
N ASN A 156 10.08 14.47 -4.72
CA ASN A 156 11.07 14.02 -5.69
C ASN A 156 10.72 14.51 -7.09
N ILE A 157 9.43 14.65 -7.37
CA ILE A 157 8.91 15.22 -8.61
C ILE A 157 8.31 16.62 -8.42
N ASP A 158 8.37 17.17 -7.21
CA ASP A 158 7.81 18.45 -6.81
C ASP A 158 6.33 18.60 -7.23
N SER A 159 5.53 17.55 -6.99
CA SER A 159 4.13 17.50 -7.41
C SER A 159 3.29 16.67 -6.47
N ASP A 160 2.01 17.01 -6.41
CA ASP A 160 0.98 16.14 -5.87
C ASP A 160 0.86 14.88 -6.75
N CYS A 161 0.80 13.73 -6.09
CA CYS A 161 0.60 12.40 -6.67
C CYS A 161 -0.70 11.82 -6.13
N ASP A 162 -1.57 11.39 -7.03
CA ASP A 162 -2.76 10.63 -6.66
C ASP A 162 -2.41 9.14 -6.65
N GLU A 163 -2.84 8.44 -5.61
CA GLU A 163 -2.57 7.02 -5.42
C GLU A 163 -3.76 6.31 -4.80
N THR A 164 -3.88 5.02 -5.08
CA THR A 164 -4.81 4.11 -4.43
C THR A 164 -4.01 3.13 -3.59
N VAL A 165 -4.41 2.95 -2.33
CA VAL A 165 -3.76 2.01 -1.42
C VAL A 165 -4.79 1.15 -0.71
N GLY A 166 -4.51 -0.14 -0.62
CA GLY A 166 -5.26 -1.07 0.21
C GLY A 166 -4.63 -1.17 1.60
N VAL A 167 -5.44 -1.15 2.64
CA VAL A 167 -5.01 -1.48 4.01
C VAL A 167 -5.92 -2.56 4.60
N ALA A 168 -5.37 -3.41 5.46
CA ALA A 168 -6.10 -4.52 6.07
C ALA A 168 -5.76 -4.68 7.55
N LEU A 169 -6.77 -5.08 8.33
CA LEU A 169 -6.64 -5.45 9.72
C LEU A 169 -6.36 -6.95 9.82
N ILE A 170 -5.16 -7.28 10.26
CA ILE A 170 -4.69 -8.64 10.43
C ILE A 170 -4.91 -9.08 11.87
N ASN A 171 -5.48 -10.27 12.04
CA ASN A 171 -5.76 -10.90 13.33
C ASN A 171 -6.52 -9.98 14.31
N GLY A 172 -7.33 -9.05 13.77
CA GLY A 172 -8.12 -8.10 14.54
C GLY A 172 -7.32 -7.07 15.35
N SER A 173 -6.00 -6.93 15.14
CA SER A 173 -5.16 -6.10 16.01
C SER A 173 -4.10 -5.24 15.30
N GLU A 174 -3.70 -5.59 14.08
CA GLU A 174 -2.63 -4.86 13.39
C GLU A 174 -3.04 -4.44 11.98
N TRP A 175 -2.94 -3.14 11.68
CA TRP A 175 -3.16 -2.61 10.33
C TRP A 175 -1.87 -2.68 9.51
N VAL A 176 -1.99 -3.17 8.29
CA VAL A 176 -0.89 -3.27 7.32
C VAL A 176 -1.34 -2.76 5.95
N VAL A 177 -0.39 -2.36 5.13
CA VAL A 177 -0.63 -2.07 3.71
C VAL A 177 -0.75 -3.39 2.95
N LEU A 178 -1.68 -3.48 2.02
CA LEU A 178 -1.84 -4.66 1.18
C LEU A 178 -0.86 -4.59 -0.01
N PRO A 179 -0.06 -5.65 -0.26
CA PRO A 179 0.83 -5.72 -1.42
C PRO A 179 0.05 -6.16 -2.68
N VAL A 180 -1.03 -5.44 -3.00
CA VAL A 180 -1.93 -5.76 -4.13
C VAL A 180 -2.03 -4.54 -5.05
N GLY A 181 -2.10 -4.77 -6.36
CA GLY A 181 -2.27 -3.70 -7.34
C GLY A 181 -3.70 -3.16 -7.41
N ASP A 182 -3.85 -2.00 -8.05
CA ASP A 182 -5.14 -1.34 -8.27
C ASP A 182 -6.16 -2.27 -8.92
N GLU A 183 -5.72 -3.17 -9.81
CA GLU A 183 -6.59 -4.14 -10.47
C GLU A 183 -7.28 -5.10 -9.50
N ILE A 184 -6.64 -5.41 -8.37
CA ILE A 184 -7.22 -6.23 -7.31
C ILE A 184 -8.11 -5.37 -6.42
N LEU A 185 -7.71 -4.13 -6.12
CA LEU A 185 -8.49 -3.19 -5.30
C LEU A 185 -9.78 -2.75 -6.00
N ASP A 186 -9.77 -2.70 -7.32
CA ASP A 186 -10.90 -2.32 -8.16
C ASP A 186 -11.82 -3.51 -8.50
N LEU A 187 -11.56 -4.71 -7.93
CA LEU A 187 -12.50 -5.82 -7.92
C LEU A 187 -13.71 -5.44 -7.05
N THR A 188 -14.55 -4.60 -7.63
CA THR A 188 -15.87 -4.26 -7.11
C THR A 188 -16.78 -5.44 -7.39
N GLU A 189 -17.36 -6.01 -6.34
CA GLU A 189 -18.66 -6.64 -6.54
C GLU A 189 -19.69 -5.52 -6.62
N PRO A 190 -20.62 -5.54 -7.59
CA PRO A 190 -21.81 -4.73 -7.46
C PRO A 190 -22.44 -5.12 -6.12
N ALA A 191 -22.74 -4.13 -5.28
CA ALA A 191 -23.57 -4.35 -4.11
C ALA A 191 -24.77 -5.18 -4.57
N SER A 192 -24.88 -6.41 -4.09
CA SER A 192 -26.07 -7.22 -4.32
C SER A 192 -27.24 -6.36 -3.87
N MET A 193 -28.06 -5.94 -4.84
CA MET A 193 -29.35 -5.34 -4.56
C MET A 193 -30.17 -6.42 -3.84
N GLU A 194 -30.18 -6.38 -2.52
CA GLU A 194 -31.27 -6.94 -1.72
C GLU A 194 -32.50 -6.03 -1.79
#